data_AF-A0A536Y9X7-F1
#
_entry.id   AF-A0A536Y9X7-F1
#
_cell.length_a   1.000
_cell.length_b   1.000
_cell.length_c   1.000
_cell.angle_alpha   90.00
_cell.angle_beta   90.00
_cell.angle_gamma   90.00
#
_symmetry.space_group_name_H-M   'P 1'
#
loop_
_entity.id
_entity.type
_entity.pdbx_description
1 polymer ?
#
loop_
_entity_poly.entity_id
_entity_poly.type
_entity_poly.pdbx_seq_one_letter_code
_entity_poly.pdbx_strand_id
1 'polypeptide(L)'
;MRIVLALATSLIFSGFAAAASVEDDVQRYIQIFSGEKNLHNDAADTFSWMGLSDTRLFDIVERRLLEDADASRDNRNERNRVARYIRSLGFSGQTKYEPTIKKFLGDVGYNRFAQAALQDLPDYNKWNPIISNRSSFDPKFSDNVNRVANMLQRSDSVAWQAKALGSSKNEKYVALLREVAEKAVARHVVTHATEALAKYYGIRNR
;
A
#
# COMPACT_ATOMS: atom_id res chain seq x y z
N MET A 1 27.20 -27.36 -47.80
CA MET A 1 25.91 -26.62 -47.71
C MET A 1 24.86 -27.61 -47.22
N ARG A 2 24.37 -27.46 -45.98
CA ARG A 2 23.02 -26.94 -45.64
C ARG A 2 21.92 -27.99 -45.93
N ILE A 3 21.05 -28.46 -45.03
CA ILE A 3 20.52 -27.99 -43.74
C ILE A 3 20.00 -29.23 -42.97
N VAL A 4 20.30 -29.33 -41.67
CA VAL A 4 19.62 -30.24 -40.72
C VAL A 4 18.29 -29.58 -40.34
N LEU A 5 17.17 -30.27 -40.59
CA LEU A 5 15.85 -29.87 -40.11
C LEU A 5 15.82 -30.04 -38.59
N ALA A 6 15.92 -28.95 -37.84
CA ALA A 6 15.60 -28.93 -36.42
C ALA A 6 14.10 -28.64 -36.25
N LEU A 7 13.35 -29.67 -35.83
CA LEU A 7 12.02 -29.51 -35.27
C LEU A 7 12.13 -28.66 -34.00
N ALA A 8 11.74 -27.39 -34.08
CA ALA A 8 11.53 -26.57 -32.90
C ALA A 8 10.11 -26.82 -32.37
N THR A 9 10.04 -27.66 -31.34
CA THR A 9 8.86 -27.91 -30.51
C THR A 9 8.32 -26.59 -29.95
N SER A 10 7.08 -26.29 -30.30
CA SER A 10 6.32 -25.16 -29.78
C SER A 10 5.94 -25.44 -28.32
N LEU A 11 6.70 -24.92 -27.36
CA LEU A 11 6.26 -24.84 -25.96
C LEU A 11 5.24 -23.70 -25.86
N ILE A 12 3.98 -24.04 -26.07
CA ILE A 12 2.85 -23.20 -25.67
C ILE A 12 2.75 -23.31 -24.15
N PHE A 13 3.45 -22.44 -23.43
CA PHE A 13 3.11 -22.17 -22.03
C PHE A 13 1.80 -21.37 -22.02
N SER A 14 0.68 -22.09 -22.12
CA SER A 14 -0.61 -21.60 -21.67
C SER A 14 -0.58 -21.52 -20.14
N GLY A 15 0.13 -20.52 -19.62
CA GLY A 15 -0.01 -20.14 -18.23
C GLY A 15 -1.43 -19.60 -18.06
N PHE A 16 -2.32 -20.39 -17.48
CA PHE A 16 -3.43 -19.81 -16.73
C PHE A 16 -2.78 -18.82 -15.77
N ALA A 17 -2.95 -17.53 -16.00
CA ALA A 17 -2.55 -16.52 -15.03
C ALA A 17 -3.36 -16.81 -13.76
N ALA A 18 -2.72 -17.48 -12.79
CA ALA A 18 -3.32 -17.68 -11.49
C ALA A 18 -3.74 -16.30 -10.96
N ALA A 19 -4.95 -16.20 -10.41
CA ALA A 19 -5.41 -14.97 -9.82
C ALA A 19 -4.36 -14.50 -8.80
N ALA A 20 -3.94 -13.23 -8.89
CA ALA A 20 -2.93 -12.67 -8.00
C ALA A 20 -3.29 -12.98 -6.54
N SER A 21 -2.31 -13.42 -5.76
CA SER A 21 -2.45 -13.82 -4.36
C SER A 21 -1.86 -12.77 -3.43
N VAL A 22 -2.13 -12.89 -2.12
CA VAL A 22 -1.45 -12.04 -1.12
C VAL A 22 0.05 -12.31 -1.13
N GLU A 23 0.47 -13.55 -1.39
CA GLU A 23 1.88 -13.91 -1.55
C GLU A 23 2.53 -13.15 -2.71
N ASP A 24 1.85 -13.00 -3.85
CA ASP A 24 2.37 -12.24 -4.99
C ASP A 24 2.58 -10.75 -4.64
N ASP A 25 1.68 -10.17 -3.84
CA ASP A 25 1.89 -8.81 -3.33
C ASP A 25 3.10 -8.74 -2.41
N VAL A 26 3.21 -9.67 -1.45
CA VAL A 26 4.33 -9.74 -0.50
C VAL A 26 5.65 -9.87 -1.27
N GLN A 27 5.74 -10.79 -2.22
CA GLN A 27 6.95 -11.02 -3.01
C GLN A 27 7.32 -9.79 -3.85
N ARG A 28 6.34 -9.09 -4.44
CA ARG A 28 6.58 -7.83 -5.16
C ARG A 28 7.22 -6.78 -4.25
N TYR A 29 6.70 -6.58 -3.04
CA TYR A 29 7.29 -5.59 -2.13
C TYR A 29 8.63 -6.05 -1.57
N ILE A 30 8.83 -7.35 -1.32
CA ILE A 30 10.14 -7.88 -0.94
C ILE A 30 11.17 -7.51 -2.02
N GLN A 31 10.84 -7.72 -3.29
CA GLN A 31 11.72 -7.35 -4.41
C GLN A 31 12.01 -5.84 -4.42
N ILE A 32 10.99 -5.00 -4.24
CA ILE A 32 11.15 -3.53 -4.22
C ILE A 32 12.09 -3.10 -3.09
N PHE A 33 11.82 -3.50 -1.84
CA PHE A 33 12.59 -3.03 -0.67
C PHE A 33 13.97 -3.68 -0.54
N SER A 34 14.19 -4.80 -1.23
CA SER A 34 15.52 -5.41 -1.38
C SER A 34 16.38 -4.67 -2.41
N GLY A 35 15.76 -3.97 -3.37
CA GLY A 35 16.43 -3.29 -4.47
C GLY A 35 16.83 -1.85 -4.17
N GLU A 36 16.77 -1.04 -5.23
CA GLU A 36 17.18 0.36 -5.25
C GLU A 36 16.25 1.28 -4.47
N LYS A 37 16.83 2.21 -3.69
CA LYS A 37 16.10 3.06 -2.74
C LYS A 37 15.13 4.06 -3.42
N ASN A 38 15.28 4.32 -4.72
CA ASN A 38 14.46 5.28 -5.45
C ASN A 38 12.98 4.85 -5.55
N LEU A 39 12.69 3.55 -5.50
CA LEU A 39 11.32 3.02 -5.55
C LEU A 39 10.64 2.93 -4.18
N HIS A 40 11.42 3.02 -3.10
CA HIS A 40 10.92 2.72 -1.75
C HIS A 40 9.87 3.72 -1.27
N ASN A 41 10.00 5.00 -1.65
CA ASN A 41 9.04 6.04 -1.23
C ASN A 41 7.63 5.75 -1.76
N ASP A 42 7.52 5.48 -3.06
CA ASP A 42 6.24 5.24 -3.71
C ASP A 42 5.63 3.92 -3.22
N ALA A 43 6.45 2.90 -3.02
CA ALA A 43 6.01 1.63 -2.46
C ALA A 43 5.52 1.78 -1.01
N ALA A 44 6.25 2.48 -0.15
CA ALA A 44 5.87 2.68 1.25
C ALA A 44 4.55 3.46 1.38
N ASP A 45 4.29 4.43 0.50
CA ASP A 45 3.04 5.20 0.47
C ASP A 45 1.79 4.32 0.22
N THR A 46 1.96 3.12 -0.32
CA THR A 46 0.83 2.21 -0.61
C THR A 46 0.44 1.32 0.56
N PHE A 47 1.33 1.06 1.54
CA PHE A 47 1.09 0.04 2.57
C PHE A 47 -0.17 0.25 3.41
N SER A 48 -0.60 1.50 3.58
CA SER A 48 -1.84 1.85 4.29
C SER A 48 -3.11 1.24 3.68
N TRP A 49 -3.06 0.74 2.44
CA TRP A 49 -4.22 0.19 1.73
C TRP A 49 -3.99 -1.22 1.19
N MET A 50 -2.81 -1.82 1.43
CA MET A 50 -2.45 -3.12 0.86
C MET A 50 -2.85 -4.29 1.74
N GLY A 51 -2.98 -4.07 3.05
CA GLY A 51 -3.39 -5.11 3.99
C GLY A 51 -2.29 -6.13 4.27
N LEU A 52 -1.02 -5.75 4.14
CA LEU A 52 0.11 -6.67 4.28
C LEU A 52 0.60 -6.69 5.73
N SER A 53 0.90 -7.89 6.22
CA SER A 53 1.42 -8.11 7.58
C SER A 53 2.52 -9.18 7.62
N ASP A 54 3.15 -9.51 6.49
CA ASP A 54 4.17 -10.57 6.43
C ASP A 54 5.52 -10.09 6.98
N THR A 55 6.08 -10.77 7.97
CA THR A 55 7.36 -10.39 8.57
C THR A 55 8.51 -10.41 7.58
N ARG A 56 8.51 -11.28 6.56
CA ARG A 56 9.60 -11.35 5.58
C ARG A 56 9.77 -10.02 4.85
N LEU A 57 8.67 -9.31 4.60
CA LEU A 57 8.68 -7.97 4.03
C LEU A 57 9.09 -6.91 5.05
N PHE A 58 8.41 -6.86 6.19
CA PHE A 58 8.61 -5.76 7.14
C PHE A 58 9.94 -5.86 7.90
N ASP A 59 10.56 -7.03 7.97
CA ASP A 59 11.94 -7.19 8.47
C ASP A 59 12.97 -6.52 7.54
N ILE A 60 12.73 -6.54 6.23
CA ILE A 60 13.56 -5.79 5.26
C ILE A 60 13.37 -4.29 5.47
N VAL A 61 12.12 -3.84 5.63
CA VAL A 61 11.81 -2.42 5.89
C VAL A 61 12.42 -1.94 7.20
N GLU A 62 12.34 -2.74 8.27
CA GLU A 62 12.96 -2.48 9.57
C GLU A 62 14.48 -2.37 9.44
N ARG A 63 15.12 -3.32 8.75
CA ARG A 63 16.56 -3.28 8.50
C ARG A 63 16.97 -2.01 7.74
N ARG A 64 16.25 -1.65 6.67
CA ARG A 64 16.50 -0.41 5.92
C ARG A 64 16.32 0.84 6.78
N LEU A 65 15.33 0.86 7.67
CA LEU A 65 15.13 1.94 8.65
C LEU A 65 16.36 2.09 9.54
N LEU A 66 16.84 0.99 10.15
CA LEU A 66 17.97 1.03 11.07
C LEU A 66 19.29 1.38 10.37
N GLU A 67 19.48 0.95 9.11
CA GLU A 67 20.65 1.30 8.29
C GLU A 67 20.66 2.80 7.90
N ASP A 68 19.50 3.37 7.55
CA ASP A 68 19.41 4.71 6.96
C ASP A 68 19.19 5.83 8.00
N ALA A 69 18.70 5.51 9.21
CA ALA A 69 18.18 6.51 10.15
C ALA A 69 19.14 7.66 10.48
N ASP A 70 20.41 7.35 10.73
CA ASP A 70 21.44 8.33 11.10
C ASP A 70 22.09 8.99 9.89
N ALA A 71 22.40 8.21 8.85
CA ALA A 71 23.09 8.71 7.66
C ALA A 71 22.23 9.71 6.84
N SER A 72 20.91 9.59 6.92
CA SER A 72 19.98 10.34 6.07
C SER A 72 19.47 11.65 6.69
N ARG A 73 19.95 12.07 7.87
CA ARG A 73 19.39 13.22 8.61
C ARG A 73 19.53 14.55 7.87
N ASP A 74 20.63 14.75 7.16
CA ASP A 74 20.95 16.01 6.48
C ASP A 74 20.34 16.10 5.07
N ASN A 75 19.93 14.97 4.49
CA ASN A 75 19.26 14.94 3.20
C ASN A 75 17.74 14.84 3.38
N ARG A 76 17.01 15.89 3.01
CA ARG A 76 15.54 15.94 3.14
C ARG A 76 14.82 14.76 2.48
N ASN A 77 15.25 14.33 1.29
CA ASN A 77 14.59 13.24 0.57
C ASN A 77 14.82 11.90 1.25
N GLU A 78 16.02 11.69 1.76
CA GLU A 78 16.35 10.45 2.48
C GLU A 78 15.71 10.41 3.86
N ARG A 79 15.73 11.52 4.62
CA ARG A 79 14.99 11.65 5.88
C ARG A 79 13.50 11.34 5.70
N ASN A 80 12.90 11.81 4.60
CA ASN A 80 11.50 11.49 4.27
C ASN A 80 11.30 9.99 3.99
N ARG A 81 12.27 9.31 3.39
CA ARG A 81 12.23 7.86 3.17
C ARG A 81 12.29 7.10 4.50
N VAL A 82 13.18 7.50 5.40
CA VAL A 82 13.27 6.94 6.77
C VAL A 82 11.94 7.10 7.50
N ALA A 83 11.35 8.30 7.46
CA ALA A 83 10.04 8.55 8.05
C ALA A 83 8.94 7.63 7.47
N ARG A 84 8.98 7.32 6.17
CA ARG A 84 8.06 6.37 5.54
C ARG A 84 8.29 4.93 5.98
N TYR A 85 9.53 4.51 6.21
CA TYR A 85 9.78 3.18 6.79
C TYR A 85 9.17 3.07 8.19
N ILE A 86 9.31 4.09 9.04
CA ILE A 86 8.68 4.11 10.39
C ILE A 86 7.17 3.93 10.27
N ARG A 87 6.52 4.67 9.35
CA ARG A 87 5.08 4.55 9.09
C ARG A 87 4.70 3.16 8.57
N SER A 88 5.53 2.61 7.70
CA SER A 88 5.34 1.26 7.14
C SER A 88 5.32 0.19 8.22
N LEU A 89 6.20 0.29 9.23
CA LEU A 89 6.18 -0.63 10.37
C LEU A 89 4.87 -0.54 11.17
N GLY A 90 4.28 0.66 11.30
CA GLY A 90 2.94 0.82 11.87
C GLY A 90 1.87 0.10 11.04
N PHE A 91 1.87 0.29 9.72
CA PHE A 91 0.91 -0.35 8.81
C PHE A 91 1.03 -1.88 8.74
N SER A 92 2.17 -2.46 9.16
CA SER A 92 2.30 -3.91 9.26
C SER A 92 1.31 -4.55 10.24
N GLY A 93 0.86 -3.79 11.25
CA GLY A 93 0.03 -4.30 12.33
C GLY A 93 0.73 -5.30 13.25
N GLN A 94 2.07 -5.41 13.20
CA GLN A 94 2.82 -6.40 13.97
C GLN A 94 3.51 -5.78 15.18
N THR A 95 3.14 -6.26 16.37
CA THR A 95 3.72 -5.81 17.65
C THR A 95 5.23 -6.04 17.74
N LYS A 96 5.77 -6.98 16.95
CA LYS A 96 7.21 -7.20 16.78
C LYS A 96 8.00 -5.91 16.54
N TYR A 97 7.46 -4.98 15.76
CA TYR A 97 8.17 -3.75 15.38
C TYR A 97 7.98 -2.59 16.35
N GLU A 98 7.13 -2.75 17.37
CA GLU A 98 6.88 -1.72 18.38
C GLU A 98 8.16 -1.22 19.06
N PRO A 99 9.10 -2.09 19.50
CA PRO A 99 10.35 -1.64 20.11
C PRO A 99 11.19 -0.78 19.17
N THR A 100 11.25 -1.12 17.88
CA THR A 100 12.00 -0.33 16.89
C THR A 100 11.35 1.01 16.63
N ILE A 101 10.02 1.07 16.51
CA ILE A 101 9.29 2.34 16.35
C ILE A 101 9.53 3.25 17.58
N LYS A 102 9.51 2.68 18.79
CA LYS A 102 9.73 3.43 20.05
C LYS A 102 11.10 4.10 20.14
N LYS A 103 12.14 3.58 19.46
CA LYS A 103 13.47 4.22 19.41
C LYS A 103 13.43 5.64 18.85
N PHE A 104 12.43 5.96 18.04
CA PHE A 104 12.28 7.26 17.37
C PHE A 104 11.36 8.24 18.11
N LEU A 105 10.83 7.86 19.28
CA LEU A 105 10.11 8.79 20.14
C LEU A 105 11.08 9.82 20.73
N GLY A 106 10.67 11.09 20.74
CA GLY A 106 11.51 12.21 21.16
C GLY A 106 12.53 12.69 20.11
N ASP A 107 12.73 11.96 19.01
CA ASP A 107 13.57 12.43 17.91
C ASP A 107 12.89 13.59 17.15
N VAL A 108 13.56 14.74 17.04
CA VAL A 108 12.99 15.96 16.42
C VAL A 108 12.50 15.74 14.98
N GLY A 109 13.17 14.89 14.20
CA GLY A 109 12.81 14.60 12.81
C GLY A 109 11.76 13.50 12.68
N TYR A 110 11.72 12.56 13.62
CA TYR A 110 10.96 11.32 13.48
C TYR A 110 9.81 11.10 14.48
N ASN A 111 9.75 11.86 15.58
CA ASN A 111 8.80 11.65 16.67
C ASN A 111 7.35 11.57 16.20
N ARG A 112 6.91 12.50 15.34
CA ARG A 112 5.52 12.50 14.82
C ARG A 112 5.18 11.23 14.03
N PHE A 113 6.15 10.67 13.31
CA PHE A 113 5.95 9.48 12.49
C PHE A 113 5.93 8.23 13.36
N ALA A 114 6.78 8.19 14.40
CA ALA A 114 6.78 7.13 15.39
C ALA A 114 5.47 7.09 16.20
N GLN A 115 5.01 8.24 16.70
CA GLN A 115 3.71 8.35 17.39
C GLN A 115 2.56 7.86 16.51
N ALA A 116 2.48 8.34 15.27
CA ALA A 116 1.44 7.90 14.34
C ALA A 116 1.55 6.39 14.03
N ALA A 117 2.76 5.86 13.85
CA ALA A 117 2.94 4.43 13.59
C ALA A 117 2.49 3.57 14.77
N LEU A 118 2.80 3.97 16.00
CA LEU A 118 2.32 3.28 17.21
C LEU A 118 0.81 3.34 17.38
N GLN A 119 0.21 4.48 17.04
CA GLN A 119 -1.24 4.66 17.09
C GLN A 119 -1.96 3.76 16.07
N ASP A 120 -1.43 3.67 14.85
CA ASP A 120 -2.05 2.89 13.77
C ASP A 120 -1.84 1.38 13.91
N LEU A 121 -0.74 0.94 14.54
CA LEU A 121 -0.35 -0.46 14.65
C LEU A 121 -1.47 -1.40 15.15
N PRO A 122 -2.18 -1.15 16.27
CA PRO A 122 -3.25 -2.02 16.72
C PRO A 122 -4.46 -2.04 15.78
N ASP A 123 -4.71 -0.96 15.04
CA ASP A 123 -5.80 -0.91 14.06
C ASP A 123 -5.43 -1.70 12.81
N TYR A 124 -4.22 -1.53 12.29
CA TYR A 124 -3.74 -2.29 11.13
C TYR A 124 -3.62 -3.79 11.40
N ASN A 125 -3.36 -4.21 12.64
CA ASN A 125 -3.46 -5.62 13.03
C ASN A 125 -4.84 -6.23 12.71
N LYS A 126 -5.91 -5.46 12.94
CA LYS A 126 -7.29 -5.86 12.67
C LYS A 126 -7.66 -5.69 11.20
N TRP A 127 -7.19 -4.62 10.57
CA TRP A 127 -7.56 -4.25 9.22
C TRP A 127 -6.85 -5.05 8.14
N ASN A 128 -5.60 -5.47 8.36
CA ASN A 128 -4.81 -6.15 7.32
C ASN A 128 -5.47 -7.41 6.76
N PRO A 129 -6.03 -8.33 7.58
CA PRO A 129 -6.76 -9.49 7.09
C PRO A 129 -8.04 -9.13 6.31
N ILE A 130 -8.68 -8.00 6.63
CA ILE A 130 -9.87 -7.52 5.93
C ILE A 130 -9.47 -6.94 4.57
N ILE A 131 -8.51 -6.03 4.57
CA ILE A 131 -8.02 -5.35 3.38
C ILE A 131 -7.55 -6.39 2.35
N SER A 132 -6.71 -7.34 2.77
CA SER A 132 -6.11 -8.35 1.90
C SER A 132 -7.00 -9.56 1.60
N ASN A 133 -8.25 -9.59 2.08
CA ASN A 133 -9.15 -10.72 1.84
C ASN A 133 -9.53 -10.81 0.36
N ARG A 134 -8.82 -11.66 -0.38
CA ARG A 134 -9.06 -11.88 -1.82
C ARG A 134 -10.32 -12.68 -2.13
N SER A 135 -10.91 -13.38 -1.15
CA SER A 135 -12.16 -14.13 -1.36
C SER A 135 -13.36 -13.23 -1.63
N SER A 136 -13.30 -11.97 -1.22
CA SER A 136 -14.34 -10.96 -1.47
C SER A 136 -14.05 -10.09 -2.70
N PHE A 137 -13.00 -10.38 -3.47
CA PHE A 137 -12.65 -9.59 -4.64
C PHE A 137 -13.60 -9.92 -5.80
N ASP A 138 -14.15 -8.89 -6.42
CA ASP A 138 -14.83 -9.01 -7.72
C ASP A 138 -13.77 -8.87 -8.83
N PRO A 139 -13.59 -9.88 -9.71
CA PRO A 139 -12.59 -9.83 -10.78
C PRO A 139 -12.83 -8.72 -11.80
N LYS A 140 -13.99 -8.03 -11.78
CA LYS A 140 -14.25 -6.85 -12.61
C LYS A 140 -13.54 -5.59 -12.13
N PHE A 141 -13.04 -5.58 -10.89
CA PHE A 141 -12.39 -4.42 -10.28
C PHE A 141 -10.90 -4.67 -10.10
N SER A 142 -10.12 -3.59 -10.10
CA SER A 142 -8.71 -3.67 -9.74
C SER A 142 -8.55 -4.17 -8.30
N ASP A 143 -7.43 -4.83 -7.99
CA ASP A 143 -7.13 -5.27 -6.61
C ASP A 143 -7.22 -4.11 -5.62
N ASN A 144 -6.74 -2.92 -5.98
CA ASN A 144 -6.81 -1.74 -5.09
C ASN A 144 -8.25 -1.32 -4.80
N VAL A 145 -9.13 -1.38 -5.80
CA VAL A 145 -10.56 -1.10 -5.57
C VAL A 145 -11.22 -2.17 -4.74
N ASN A 146 -10.87 -3.44 -4.94
CA ASN A 146 -11.39 -4.51 -4.09
C ASN A 146 -10.92 -4.37 -2.63
N ARG A 147 -9.64 -4.02 -2.39
CA ARG A 147 -9.13 -3.70 -1.05
C ARG A 147 -9.91 -2.55 -0.41
N VAL A 148 -10.16 -1.48 -1.17
CA VAL A 148 -10.98 -0.35 -0.71
C VAL A 148 -12.41 -0.81 -0.43
N ALA A 149 -13.03 -1.61 -1.30
CA ALA A 149 -14.37 -2.17 -1.08
C ALA A 149 -14.43 -3.00 0.22
N ASN A 150 -13.42 -3.81 0.51
CA ASN A 150 -13.32 -4.56 1.76
C ASN A 150 -13.27 -3.64 2.99
N MET A 151 -12.47 -2.56 2.93
CA MET A 151 -12.41 -1.56 4.00
C MET A 151 -13.78 -0.92 4.22
N LEU A 152 -14.41 -0.48 3.13
CA LEU A 152 -15.69 0.23 3.15
C LEU A 152 -16.85 -0.61 3.68
N GLN A 153 -16.90 -1.90 3.32
CA GLN A 153 -17.94 -2.81 3.80
C GLN A 153 -17.90 -3.04 5.32
N ARG A 154 -16.77 -2.76 5.96
CA ARG A 154 -16.55 -3.04 7.38
C ARG A 154 -16.59 -1.79 8.27
N SER A 155 -16.64 -0.57 7.74
CA SER A 155 -16.63 0.63 8.59
C SER A 155 -17.29 1.87 7.99
N ASP A 156 -17.98 2.61 8.87
CA ASP A 156 -18.44 4.00 8.63
C ASP A 156 -17.27 5.01 8.47
N SER A 157 -16.02 4.63 8.79
CA SER A 157 -14.84 5.51 8.79
C SER A 157 -14.12 5.61 7.45
N VAL A 158 -14.39 4.71 6.49
CA VAL A 158 -13.65 4.68 5.22
C VAL A 158 -14.19 5.71 4.22
N ALA A 159 -15.44 6.15 4.42
CA ALA A 159 -15.97 7.43 3.93
C ALA A 159 -15.05 8.62 4.26
N TRP A 160 -14.55 8.67 5.49
CA TRP A 160 -13.62 9.71 5.94
C TRP A 160 -12.23 9.54 5.32
N GLN A 161 -11.79 8.30 5.08
CA GLN A 161 -10.52 8.04 4.40
C GLN A 161 -10.56 8.41 2.92
N ALA A 162 -11.67 8.12 2.19
CA ALA A 162 -11.87 8.60 0.83
C ALA A 162 -11.89 10.14 0.77
N LYS A 163 -12.54 10.79 1.73
CA LYS A 163 -12.53 12.24 1.89
C LYS A 163 -11.12 12.77 2.22
N ALA A 164 -10.37 12.08 3.07
CA ALA A 164 -9.00 12.44 3.44
C ALA A 164 -8.04 12.32 2.24
N LEU A 165 -8.13 11.21 1.49
CA LEU A 165 -7.42 11.02 0.21
C LEU A 165 -7.78 12.10 -0.80
N GLY A 166 -9.06 12.46 -0.90
CA GLY A 166 -9.52 13.64 -1.62
C GLY A 166 -8.78 14.90 -1.20
N SER A 167 -8.82 15.21 0.09
CA SER A 167 -8.26 16.41 0.67
C SER A 167 -6.75 16.53 0.53
N SER A 168 -6.04 15.41 0.31
CA SER A 168 -4.60 15.40 0.05
C SER A 168 -4.22 16.07 -1.28
N LYS A 169 -5.16 16.22 -2.22
CA LYS A 169 -4.95 16.73 -3.59
C LYS A 169 -3.84 16.01 -4.36
N ASN A 170 -3.51 14.79 -3.99
CA ASN A 170 -2.51 14.01 -4.70
C ASN A 170 -3.16 13.29 -5.89
N GLU A 171 -2.77 13.69 -7.10
CA GLU A 171 -3.33 13.20 -8.37
C GLU A 171 -3.28 11.67 -8.51
N LYS A 172 -2.34 10.99 -7.84
CA LYS A 172 -2.23 9.52 -7.86
C LYS A 172 -3.47 8.81 -7.33
N TYR A 173 -4.29 9.48 -6.52
CA TYR A 173 -5.52 8.92 -5.98
C TYR A 173 -6.75 9.22 -6.84
N VAL A 174 -6.64 10.04 -7.89
CA VAL A 174 -7.78 10.38 -8.76
C VAL A 174 -8.33 9.14 -9.46
N ALA A 175 -7.46 8.28 -10.00
CA ALA A 175 -7.89 7.05 -10.68
C ALA A 175 -8.64 6.11 -9.72
N LEU A 176 -8.11 5.93 -8.50
CA LEU A 176 -8.73 5.13 -7.46
C LEU A 176 -10.08 5.72 -7.03
N LEU A 177 -10.14 7.03 -6.77
CA LEU A 177 -11.38 7.71 -6.37
C LEU A 177 -12.45 7.65 -7.46
N ARG A 178 -12.07 7.74 -8.74
CA ARG A 178 -13.00 7.55 -9.88
C ARG A 178 -13.56 6.14 -9.91
N GLU A 179 -12.68 5.14 -9.83
CA GLU A 179 -13.09 3.75 -9.85
C GLU A 179 -13.99 3.42 -8.64
N VAL A 180 -13.71 3.97 -7.45
CA VAL A 180 -14.56 3.84 -6.26
C VAL A 180 -15.92 4.53 -6.46
N ALA A 181 -15.95 5.74 -7.01
CA ALA A 181 -17.18 6.47 -7.27
C ALA A 181 -18.09 5.76 -8.29
N GLU A 182 -17.50 5.07 -9.27
CA GLU A 182 -18.25 4.34 -10.31
C GLU A 182 -18.72 2.96 -9.85
N LYS A 183 -17.92 2.28 -9.01
CA LYS A 183 -18.05 0.82 -8.84
C LYS A 183 -18.37 0.36 -7.41
N ALA A 184 -18.30 1.24 -6.40
CA ALA A 184 -18.61 0.85 -5.03
C ALA A 184 -20.11 0.54 -4.84
N VAL A 185 -20.39 -0.55 -4.11
CA VAL A 185 -21.77 -1.01 -3.84
C VAL A 185 -22.45 -0.16 -2.77
N ALA A 186 -21.69 0.32 -1.77
CA ALA A 186 -22.24 1.10 -0.67
C ALA A 186 -22.45 2.57 -1.06
N ARG A 187 -23.71 3.05 -1.01
CA ARG A 187 -24.10 4.39 -1.49
C ARG A 187 -23.35 5.56 -0.82
N HIS A 188 -23.10 5.47 0.49
CA HIS A 188 -22.38 6.53 1.21
C HIS A 188 -20.93 6.67 0.72
N VAL A 189 -20.32 5.58 0.25
CA VAL A 189 -18.98 5.56 -0.32
C VAL A 189 -18.93 6.30 -1.64
N VAL A 190 -19.83 5.94 -2.55
CA VAL A 190 -19.96 6.58 -3.86
C VAL A 190 -20.09 8.08 -3.68
N THR A 191 -20.92 8.49 -2.72
CA THR A 191 -21.13 9.90 -2.36
C THR A 191 -19.82 10.57 -1.97
N HIS A 192 -19.07 10.01 -1.02
CA HIS A 192 -17.82 10.63 -0.56
C HIS A 192 -16.68 10.59 -1.56
N ALA A 193 -16.54 9.54 -2.37
CA ALA A 193 -15.56 9.49 -3.45
C ALA A 193 -15.88 10.53 -4.54
N THR A 194 -17.16 10.70 -4.88
CA THR A 194 -17.62 11.71 -5.84
C THR A 194 -17.43 13.13 -5.30
N GLU A 195 -17.75 13.37 -4.03
CA GLU A 195 -17.49 14.64 -3.35
C GLU A 195 -16.00 14.96 -3.30
N ALA A 196 -15.16 13.97 -3.01
CA ALA A 196 -13.71 14.12 -2.99
C ALA A 196 -13.15 14.53 -4.36
N LEU A 197 -13.60 13.87 -5.43
CA LEU A 197 -13.26 14.23 -6.82
C LEU A 197 -13.69 15.65 -7.18
N ALA A 198 -14.94 16.00 -6.87
CA ALA A 198 -15.50 17.30 -7.23
C ALA A 198 -14.84 18.44 -6.45
N LYS A 199 -14.68 18.26 -5.14
CA LYS A 199 -14.20 19.31 -4.23
C LYS A 199 -12.70 19.56 -4.35
N TYR A 200 -11.90 18.51 -4.50
CA TYR A 200 -10.44 18.63 -4.40
C TYR A 200 -9.70 18.57 -5.73
N TYR A 201 -10.32 17.98 -6.76
CA TYR A 201 -9.74 17.84 -8.09
C TYR A 201 -10.56 18.51 -9.20
N GLY A 202 -11.72 19.12 -8.87
CA GLY A 202 -12.59 19.76 -9.86
C GLY A 202 -13.27 18.78 -10.83
N ILE A 203 -13.25 17.49 -10.50
CA ILE A 203 -13.73 16.41 -11.36
C ILE A 203 -15.16 16.07 -10.96
N ARG A 204 -16.12 16.28 -11.87
CA ARG A 204 -17.50 15.81 -11.70
C ARG A 204 -17.71 14.57 -12.56
N ASN A 205 -18.09 13.45 -11.94
CA ASN A 205 -18.55 12.28 -12.70
C ASN A 205 -19.91 12.63 -13.35
N ARG A 206 -20.05 12.28 -14.64
CA ARG A 206 -21.30 12.41 -15.38
C ARG A 206 -22.24 11.26 -15.05
#